data_AF-T1ANU6-F1
#
_entry.id   AF-T1ANU6-F1
#
_cell.length_a   1.000
_cell.length_b   1.000
_cell.length_c   1.000
_cell.angle_alpha   90.00
_cell.angle_beta   90.00
_cell.angle_gamma   90.00
#
_symmetry.space_group_name_H-M   'P 1'
#
loop_
_entity.id
_entity.type
_entity.pdbx_description
1 polymer ?
#
loop_
_entity_poly.entity_id
_entity_poly.type
_entity_poly.pdbx_seq_one_letter_code
_entity_poly.pdbx_strand_id
1 'polypeptide(L)'
;MLSVREFHRPKSGYRESEYEDAFSLDAEGGKFAVADGATESSFSNIWARALVSTFVANPPPLDMNDRKSVKSLLDEARKKWYAEIDWTSLPWFQKNKAVLGSYSTFLGLQVDSPDNPRRYRCIT
;
A
#
# COMPACT_ATOMS: atom_id res chain seq x y z
N MET A 1 -7.83 -20.08 13.52
CA MET A 1 -7.74 -19.64 12.10
C MET A 1 -8.44 -18.30 11.98
N LEU A 2 -7.75 -17.28 11.45
CA LEU A 2 -8.35 -15.95 11.22
C LEU A 2 -9.31 -16.03 10.02
N SER A 3 -10.54 -15.54 10.19
CA SER A 3 -11.48 -15.35 9.09
C SER A 3 -11.44 -13.90 8.66
N VAL A 4 -11.15 -13.66 7.39
CA VAL A 4 -10.98 -12.31 6.84
C VAL A 4 -11.99 -12.12 5.71
N ARG A 5 -12.60 -10.93 5.66
CA ARG A 5 -13.49 -10.53 4.58
C ARG A 5 -13.12 -9.11 4.18
N GLU A 6 -13.05 -8.89 2.88
CA GLU A 6 -12.74 -7.59 2.28
C GLU A 6 -13.89 -7.17 1.36
N PHE A 7 -14.11 -5.87 1.31
CA PHE A 7 -15.09 -5.25 0.43
C PHE A 7 -14.48 -3.96 -0.08
N HIS A 8 -14.55 -3.73 -1.39
CA HIS A 8 -14.20 -2.44 -1.98
C HIS A 8 -15.20 -2.07 -3.06
N ARG A 9 -15.28 -0.77 -3.34
CA ARG A 9 -16.11 -0.25 -4.40
C ARG A 9 -15.61 1.12 -4.83
N PRO A 10 -15.38 1.36 -6.13
CA PRO A 10 -15.09 2.69 -6.63
C PRO A 10 -16.25 3.66 -6.34
N LYS A 11 -15.93 4.95 -6.20
CA LYS A 11 -16.95 6.01 -6.13
C LYS A 11 -17.80 5.98 -7.41
N SER A 12 -19.09 6.33 -7.28
CA SER A 12 -19.99 6.33 -8.44
C SER A 12 -19.45 7.21 -9.57
N GLY A 13 -19.38 6.65 -10.78
CA GLY A 13 -18.83 7.32 -11.96
C GLY A 13 -17.33 7.09 -12.21
N TYR A 14 -16.62 6.42 -11.29
CA TYR A 14 -15.22 6.03 -11.46
C TYR A 14 -15.12 4.57 -11.87
N ARG A 15 -14.11 4.25 -12.69
CA ARG A 15 -13.75 2.88 -13.07
C ARG A 15 -12.94 2.22 -11.97
N GLU A 16 -12.87 0.89 -12.00
CA GLU A 16 -12.00 0.13 -11.09
C GLU A 16 -10.53 0.54 -11.21
N SER A 17 -10.08 0.84 -12.43
CA SER A 17 -8.72 1.35 -12.68
C SER A 17 -8.46 2.72 -12.04
N GLU A 18 -9.51 3.47 -11.68
CA GLU A 18 -9.44 4.79 -11.06
C GLU A 18 -9.68 4.72 -9.54
N TYR A 19 -9.87 3.52 -8.99
CA TYR A 19 -10.01 3.32 -7.56
C TYR A 19 -8.66 3.51 -6.86
N GLU A 20 -8.63 4.40 -5.87
CA GLU A 20 -7.39 4.87 -5.24
C GLU A 20 -7.05 4.14 -3.94
N ASP A 21 -8.04 3.50 -3.32
CA ASP A 21 -7.79 2.68 -2.14
C ASP A 21 -7.16 1.35 -2.56
N ALA A 22 -6.32 0.82 -1.69
CA ALA A 22 -5.72 -0.48 -1.83
C ALA A 22 -5.71 -1.20 -0.49
N PHE A 23 -5.77 -2.53 -0.55
CA PHE A 23 -5.54 -3.40 0.58
C PHE A 23 -4.74 -4.63 0.16
N SER A 24 -4.09 -5.28 1.12
CA SER A 24 -3.41 -6.56 0.92
C SER A 24 -3.42 -7.34 2.23
N LEU A 25 -3.40 -8.67 2.14
CA LEU A 25 -3.40 -9.53 3.31
C LEU A 25 -2.64 -10.83 3.10
N ASP A 26 -2.10 -11.35 4.20
CA ASP A 26 -1.64 -12.72 4.40
C ASP A 26 -2.28 -13.21 5.70
N ALA A 27 -3.40 -13.92 5.57
CA ALA A 27 -4.19 -14.39 6.71
C ALA A 27 -3.48 -15.47 7.54
N GLU A 28 -2.60 -16.25 6.91
CA GLU A 28 -1.82 -17.30 7.59
C GLU A 28 -0.71 -16.66 8.42
N GLY A 29 -0.01 -15.68 7.84
CA GLY A 29 1.01 -14.88 8.53
C GLY A 29 0.47 -13.75 9.41
N GLY A 30 -0.85 -13.55 9.47
CA GLY A 30 -1.49 -12.51 10.28
C GLY A 30 -1.14 -11.08 9.87
N LYS A 31 -0.85 -10.83 8.59
CA LYS A 31 -0.45 -9.52 8.06
C LYS A 31 -1.56 -8.90 7.23
N PHE A 32 -1.82 -7.62 7.43
CA PHE A 32 -2.86 -6.87 6.74
C PHE A 32 -2.36 -5.47 6.46
N ALA A 33 -2.72 -4.89 5.32
CA ALA A 33 -2.44 -3.49 5.05
C ALA A 33 -3.59 -2.86 4.26
N VAL A 34 -3.84 -1.58 4.53
CA VAL A 34 -4.74 -0.72 3.77
C VAL A 34 -4.08 0.63 3.49
N ALA A 35 -4.44 1.25 2.38
CA ALA A 35 -3.94 2.54 1.94
C ALA A 35 -5.03 3.26 1.15
N ASP A 36 -5.13 4.58 1.27
CA ASP A 36 -6.02 5.46 0.49
C ASP A 36 -5.14 6.41 -0.31
N GLY A 37 -5.17 6.29 -1.64
CA GLY A 37 -4.38 7.10 -2.55
C GLY A 37 -4.88 8.55 -2.62
N ALA A 38 -3.98 9.52 -2.61
CA ALA A 38 -4.36 10.93 -2.68
C ALA A 38 -4.79 11.33 -4.10
N THR A 39 -6.07 11.71 -4.25
CA THR A 39 -6.73 12.07 -5.52
C THR A 39 -6.02 13.12 -6.37
N GLU A 40 -5.29 14.04 -5.75
CA GLU A 40 -4.58 15.11 -6.47
C GLU A 40 -3.24 14.65 -7.07
N SER A 41 -2.75 13.47 -6.67
CA SER A 41 -1.45 12.95 -7.08
C SER A 41 -1.58 11.98 -8.26
N SER A 42 -0.58 11.97 -9.16
CA SER A 42 -0.60 11.04 -10.29
C SER A 42 -0.26 9.63 -9.81
N PHE A 43 -1.00 8.63 -10.31
CA PHE A 43 -0.76 7.21 -10.01
C PHE A 43 -0.84 6.88 -8.51
N SER A 44 -1.73 7.58 -7.79
CA SER A 44 -2.11 7.35 -6.38
C SER A 44 -2.53 5.90 -6.12
N ASN A 45 -3.36 5.34 -7.00
CA ASN A 45 -3.80 3.96 -6.96
C ASN A 45 -2.64 2.96 -7.07
N ILE A 46 -1.68 3.18 -7.98
CA ILE A 46 -0.48 2.36 -8.13
C ILE A 46 0.37 2.45 -6.86
N TRP A 47 0.51 3.66 -6.31
CA TRP A 47 1.30 3.89 -5.11
C TRP A 47 0.71 3.18 -3.88
N ALA A 48 -0.60 3.31 -3.67
CA ALA A 48 -1.34 2.62 -2.61
C ALA A 48 -1.16 1.10 -2.71
N ARG A 49 -1.32 0.51 -3.92
CA ARG A 49 -1.09 -0.93 -4.16
C ARG A 49 0.35 -1.36 -3.90
N ALA A 50 1.32 -0.54 -4.30
CA ALA A 50 2.73 -0.80 -4.06
C ALA A 50 3.06 -0.83 -2.57
N LEU A 51 2.48 0.08 -1.78
CA LEU A 51 2.66 0.13 -0.32
C LEU A 51 2.12 -1.13 0.37
N VAL A 52 0.83 -1.43 0.18
CA VAL A 52 0.15 -2.54 0.88
C VAL A 52 0.76 -3.90 0.53
N SER A 53 1.08 -4.12 -0.75
CA SER A 53 1.68 -5.39 -1.19
C SER A 53 3.11 -5.56 -0.69
N THR A 54 3.87 -4.47 -0.53
CA THR A 54 5.24 -4.52 -0.01
C THR A 54 5.26 -4.83 1.47
N PHE A 55 4.34 -4.25 2.24
CA PHE A 55 4.19 -4.55 3.65
C PHE A 55 3.81 -6.01 3.90
N VAL A 56 2.82 -6.53 3.17
CA VAL A 56 2.38 -7.92 3.37
C VAL A 56 3.46 -8.92 2.96
N ALA A 57 4.22 -8.64 1.89
CA ALA A 57 5.31 -9.52 1.45
C ALA A 57 6.47 -9.56 2.45
N ASN A 58 6.84 -8.41 3.01
CA ASN A 58 7.97 -8.31 3.93
C ASN A 58 7.75 -7.14 4.91
N PRO A 59 6.99 -7.35 5.99
CA PRO A 59 6.71 -6.27 6.93
C PRO A 59 8.02 -5.88 7.63
N PRO A 60 8.30 -4.57 7.78
CA PRO A 60 9.44 -4.15 8.57
C PRO A 60 9.26 -4.64 10.01
N PRO A 61 10.37 -4.84 10.75
CA PRO A 61 10.34 -4.89 12.20
C PRO A 61 9.40 -3.83 12.75
N LEU A 62 8.53 -4.28 13.63
CA LEU A 62 7.39 -3.58 14.20
C LEU A 62 7.79 -2.42 15.16
N ASP A 63 8.95 -1.81 14.98
CA ASP A 63 9.45 -0.65 15.72
C ASP A 63 9.56 0.55 14.77
N MET A 64 8.64 1.50 14.93
CA MET A 64 8.60 2.77 14.17
C MET A 64 9.88 3.60 14.34
N ASN A 65 10.68 3.37 15.38
CA ASN A 65 11.97 4.04 15.55
C ASN A 65 13.05 3.47 14.62
N ASP A 66 12.82 2.29 14.04
CA ASP A 66 13.69 1.72 13.02
C ASP A 66 13.42 2.37 11.66
N ARG A 67 13.95 3.58 11.52
CA ARG A 67 13.92 4.35 10.27
C ARG A 67 14.52 3.59 9.09
N LYS A 68 15.45 2.64 9.32
CA LYS A 68 16.05 1.87 8.22
C LYS A 68 15.03 0.91 7.64
N SER A 69 14.30 0.21 8.48
CA SER A 69 13.27 -0.73 8.04
C SER A 69 12.11 -0.04 7.34
N VAL A 70 11.65 1.09 7.87
CA VAL A 70 10.64 1.93 7.18
C VAL A 70 11.17 2.41 5.83
N LYS A 71 12.42 2.88 5.76
CA LYS A 71 13.03 3.30 4.50
C LYS A 71 13.11 2.14 3.49
N SER A 72 13.49 0.94 3.92
CA SER A 72 13.54 -0.24 3.04
C SER A 72 12.18 -0.60 2.48
N LEU A 73 11.12 -0.57 3.29
CA LEU A 73 9.73 -0.75 2.81
C LEU A 73 9.41 0.30 1.72
N LEU A 74 9.69 1.58 1.98
CA LEU A 74 9.40 2.66 1.05
C LEU A 74 10.21 2.57 -0.25
N ASP A 75 11.49 2.17 -0.17
CA ASP A 75 12.35 1.98 -1.33
C ASP A 75 11.83 0.85 -2.23
N GLU A 76 11.39 -0.28 -1.65
CA GLU A 76 10.81 -1.40 -2.40
C GLU A 76 9.44 -1.04 -3.00
N ALA A 77 8.57 -0.36 -2.24
CA ALA A 77 7.31 0.13 -2.76
C ALA A 77 7.54 1.12 -3.93
N ARG A 78 8.56 1.99 -3.83
CA ARG A 78 8.90 2.94 -4.90
C ARG A 78 9.36 2.23 -6.17
N LYS A 79 10.15 1.17 -6.05
CA LYS A 79 10.56 0.36 -7.21
C LYS A 79 9.35 -0.25 -7.92
N LYS A 80 8.42 -0.84 -7.16
CA LYS A 80 7.17 -1.40 -7.72
C LYS A 80 6.35 -0.34 -8.42
N TRP A 81 6.14 0.81 -7.76
CA TRP A 81 5.39 1.94 -8.33
C TRP A 81 5.99 2.42 -9.65
N TYR A 82 7.31 2.63 -9.67
CA TYR A 82 7.99 3.09 -10.88
C TYR A 82 7.90 2.07 -12.03
N ALA A 83 7.97 0.77 -11.71
CA ALA A 83 7.92 -0.30 -12.70
C ALA A 83 6.53 -0.54 -13.31
N GLU A 84 5.45 -0.22 -12.58
CA GLU A 84 4.06 -0.38 -13.06
C GLU A 84 3.60 0.78 -13.95
N ILE A 85 4.30 1.91 -13.93
CA ILE A 85 4.00 3.07 -14.77
C ILE A 85 4.65 2.91 -16.14
N ASP A 86 3.85 2.96 -17.21
CA ASP A 86 4.37 3.07 -18.57
C ASP A 86 4.79 4.52 -18.88
N TRP A 87 5.99 4.88 -18.45
CA TRP A 87 6.56 6.21 -18.67
C TRP A 87 6.68 6.59 -20.15
N THR A 88 6.69 5.64 -21.09
CA THR A 88 6.89 5.95 -22.50
C THR A 88 5.61 6.50 -23.13
N SER A 89 4.46 5.96 -22.76
CA SER A 89 3.15 6.36 -23.30
C SER A 89 2.51 7.56 -22.60
N LEU A 90 3.03 8.01 -21.45
CA LEU A 90 2.44 9.12 -20.72
C LEU A 90 2.47 10.45 -21.49
N PRO A 91 1.32 11.15 -21.58
CA PRO A 91 1.29 12.54 -22.03
C PRO A 91 2.21 13.42 -21.18
N TRP A 92 2.84 14.42 -21.80
CA TRP A 92 3.83 15.28 -21.14
C TRP A 92 3.32 15.94 -19.84
N PHE A 93 2.04 16.36 -19.80
CA PHE A 93 1.46 16.94 -18.58
C PHE A 93 1.34 15.93 -17.43
N GLN A 94 1.10 14.65 -17.72
CA GLN A 94 1.06 13.59 -16.69
C GLN A 94 2.47 13.26 -16.23
N LYS A 95 3.47 13.26 -17.12
CA LYS A 95 4.88 13.08 -16.75
C LYS A 95 5.33 14.12 -15.73
N ASN A 96 5.03 15.40 -15.95
CA ASN A 96 5.40 16.47 -15.03
C ASN A 96 4.77 16.30 -13.64
N LYS A 97 3.51 15.85 -13.57
CA LYS A 97 2.85 15.55 -12.30
C LYS A 97 3.43 14.30 -11.63
N ALA A 98 3.73 13.26 -12.40
CA ALA A 98 4.29 12.01 -11.89
C ALA A 98 5.70 12.18 -11.32
N VAL A 99 6.49 13.12 -11.83
CA VAL A 99 7.82 13.46 -11.27
C VAL A 99 7.73 14.00 -9.84
N LEU A 100 6.62 14.64 -9.46
CA LEU A 100 6.38 15.08 -8.08
C LEU A 100 6.09 13.90 -7.14
N GLY A 101 5.94 12.69 -7.68
CA GLY A 101 5.61 11.50 -6.95
C GLY A 101 4.11 11.38 -6.70
N SER A 102 3.79 10.53 -5.73
CA SER A 102 2.43 10.21 -5.35
C SER A 102 2.31 10.12 -3.82
N TYR A 103 1.12 10.37 -3.31
CA TYR A 103 0.83 10.35 -1.87
C TYR A 103 -0.29 9.35 -1.58
N SER A 104 -0.24 8.77 -0.39
CA SER A 104 -1.27 7.86 0.09
C SER A 104 -1.21 7.79 1.61
N THR A 105 -2.34 7.53 2.26
CA THR A 105 -2.34 7.05 3.65
C THR A 105 -1.80 5.63 3.70
N PHE A 106 -1.40 5.17 4.88
CA PHE A 106 -0.99 3.79 5.05
C PHE A 106 -1.36 3.30 6.45
N LEU A 107 -1.82 2.06 6.52
CA LEU A 107 -2.05 1.34 7.77
C LEU A 107 -1.66 -0.12 7.57
N GLY A 108 -0.59 -0.55 8.22
CA GLY A 108 -0.16 -1.95 8.31
C GLY A 108 -0.49 -2.53 9.68
N LEU A 109 -0.99 -3.77 9.71
CA LEU A 109 -1.33 -4.51 10.92
C LEU A 109 -0.69 -5.89 10.86
N GLN A 110 -0.06 -6.30 11.96
CA GLN A 110 0.40 -7.66 12.17
C GLN A 110 -0.17 -8.21 13.48
N VAL A 111 -0.70 -9.43 13.42
CA VAL A 111 -1.25 -10.18 14.56
C VAL A 111 -0.28 -11.30 14.90
N ASP A 112 0.28 -11.28 16.11
CA ASP A 112 1.27 -12.26 16.56
C ASP A 112 0.56 -13.56 16.97
N SER A 113 0.79 -14.65 16.21
CA SER A 113 0.23 -16.00 16.35
C SER A 113 -1.31 -16.11 16.44
N PRO A 114 -1.94 -16.99 15.63
CA PRO A 114 -3.36 -17.31 15.79
C PRO A 114 -3.73 -17.84 17.19
N ASP A 115 -2.75 -18.40 17.92
CA ASP A 115 -2.95 -19.05 19.22
C ASP A 115 -2.88 -18.07 20.40
N ASN A 116 -2.36 -16.85 20.19
CA ASN A 116 -2.41 -15.77 21.18
C ASN A 116 -2.89 -14.47 20.53
N PRO A 117 -4.16 -14.42 20.10
CA PRO A 117 -4.73 -13.31 19.31
C PRO A 117 -4.85 -11.99 20.08
N ARG A 118 -4.34 -11.91 21.31
CA ARG A 118 -4.39 -10.72 22.16
C ARG A 118 -3.30 -9.71 21.85
N ARG A 119 -2.32 -10.06 20.99
CA ARG A 119 -1.26 -9.14 20.59
C ARG A 119 -1.37 -8.77 19.12
N TYR A 120 -1.71 -7.52 18.88
CA TYR A 120 -1.71 -6.90 17.57
C TYR A 120 -0.74 -5.71 17.58
N ARG A 121 -0.17 -5.40 16.41
CA ARG A 121 0.62 -4.18 16.26
C ARG A 121 0.35 -3.50 14.93
N CYS A 122 0.23 -2.18 15.01
CA CYS A 122 -0.19 -1.28 13.96
C CYS A 122 0.97 -0.35 13.56
N ILE A 123 1.14 -0.10 12.25
CA ILE A 123 2.05 0.86 11.65
C ILE A 123 1.21 1.82 10.80
N THR A 124 1.42 3.13 10.93
CA THR A 124 0.74 4.18 10.14
C THR A 124 1.75 5.18 9.62
#